data_AF-A0A924YL34-F1
#
_entry.id   AF-A0A924YL34-F1
#
_cell.length_a   1.000
_cell.length_b   1.000
_cell.length_c   1.000
_cell.angle_alpha   90.00
_cell.angle_beta   90.00
_cell.angle_gamma   90.00
#
_symmetry.space_group_name_H-M   'P 1'
#
loop_
_entity.id
_entity.type
_entity.pdbx_description
1 polymer ?
#
loop_
_entity_poly.entity_id
_entity_poly.type
_entity_poly.pdbx_seq_one_letter_code
_entity_poly.pdbx_strand_id
1 'polypeptide(L)'
;MTSNPTMGLAGVVAGRTSLSTVGKEGCGLTYRGYSIEDLAERATFEEVAWLLLRGELPTSQQLSDYRGRLQSLRELPAGLKAVLEQLPDTAHPMDVLRTGCSALGCLEPESATSGTFDVVDRLLATFPSMLAYWHWSQTKSLRIDTHSEEDSIAGHFLHL
;
A
#
# COMPACT_ATOMS: atom_id res chain seq x y z
N MET A 1 3.01 31.21 35.42
CA MET A 1 2.17 29.99 35.34
C MET A 1 2.54 29.28 34.06
N THR A 2 2.87 28.00 34.17
CA THR A 2 3.71 27.20 33.28
C THR A 2 3.07 26.89 31.93
N SER A 3 3.70 27.33 30.84
CA SER A 3 3.46 26.79 29.50
C SER A 3 3.99 25.35 29.47
N ASN A 4 3.11 24.35 29.57
CA ASN A 4 3.48 22.98 29.26
C ASN A 4 3.72 22.89 27.75
N PRO A 5 4.95 22.67 27.26
CA PRO A 5 5.14 22.38 25.85
C PRO A 5 4.38 21.08 25.55
N THR A 6 3.49 21.11 24.56
CA THR A 6 2.78 19.92 24.07
C THR A 6 3.79 18.99 23.40
N MET A 7 4.47 18.16 24.21
CA MET A 7 5.39 17.15 23.70
C MET A 7 4.66 16.25 22.70
N GLY A 8 5.23 16.10 21.50
CA GLY A 8 4.68 15.22 20.47
C GLY A 8 3.33 15.67 19.87
N LEU A 9 2.98 16.96 19.92
CA LEU A 9 1.73 17.51 19.36
C LEU A 9 0.44 16.98 20.05
N ALA A 10 0.53 16.55 21.30
CA ALA A 10 -0.64 16.08 22.06
C ALA A 10 -1.75 17.16 22.12
N GLY A 11 -2.93 16.84 21.58
CA GLY A 11 -4.08 17.74 21.54
C GLY A 11 -3.99 18.87 20.50
N VAL A 12 -2.96 18.90 19.66
CA VAL A 12 -2.77 19.93 18.64
C VAL A 12 -3.41 19.50 17.32
N VAL A 13 -4.30 20.33 16.78
CA VAL A 13 -4.92 20.12 15.46
C VAL A 13 -3.92 20.55 14.37
N ALA A 14 -3.30 19.59 13.69
CA ALA A 14 -2.32 19.85 12.62
C ALA A 14 -2.95 20.05 11.23
N GLY A 15 -4.22 19.71 11.06
CA GLY A 15 -4.90 19.80 9.77
C GLY A 15 -6.37 19.37 9.84
N ARG A 16 -7.02 19.31 8.67
CA ARG A 16 -8.38 18.79 8.52
C ARG A 16 -8.34 17.56 7.62
N THR A 17 -9.13 16.55 7.95
CA THR A 17 -9.23 15.31 7.17
C THR A 17 -10.68 14.90 7.00
N SER A 18 -10.97 14.30 5.85
CA SER A 18 -12.23 13.60 5.55
C SER A 18 -12.02 12.10 5.41
N LEU A 19 -10.81 11.57 5.70
CA LEU A 19 -10.46 10.17 5.47
C LEU A 19 -11.01 9.24 6.56
N SER A 20 -10.85 9.61 7.83
CA SER A 20 -11.24 8.75 8.93
C SER A 20 -11.60 9.52 10.20
N THR A 21 -12.30 8.85 11.11
CA THR A 21 -12.49 9.31 12.49
C THR A 21 -12.16 8.19 13.47
N VAL A 22 -11.63 8.56 14.64
CA VAL A 22 -11.25 7.62 15.70
C VAL A 22 -11.97 8.03 16.99
N GLY A 23 -12.68 7.11 17.61
CA GLY A 23 -13.30 7.28 18.93
C GLY A 23 -14.44 8.31 19.00
N LYS A 24 -15.17 8.53 17.90
CA LYS A 24 -16.35 9.41 17.89
C LYS A 24 -17.65 8.63 18.08
N GLU A 25 -18.53 9.15 18.93
CA GLU A 25 -19.99 8.87 18.95
C GLU A 25 -20.39 7.37 18.84
N GLY A 26 -19.67 6.48 19.52
CA GLY A 26 -20.01 5.05 19.58
C GLY A 26 -19.42 4.18 18.46
N CYS A 27 -18.71 4.75 17.49
CA CYS A 27 -17.92 4.01 16.50
C CYS A 27 -16.42 4.11 16.84
N GLY A 28 -15.74 2.96 16.88
CA GLY A 28 -14.31 2.89 17.20
C GLY A 28 -13.46 3.58 16.14
N LEU A 29 -13.63 3.18 14.87
CA LEU A 29 -12.92 3.73 13.72
C LEU A 29 -13.84 3.70 12.49
N THR A 30 -13.86 4.80 11.74
CA THR A 30 -14.56 4.86 10.46
C THR A 30 -13.64 5.32 9.34
N TYR A 31 -13.84 4.79 8.13
CA TYR A 31 -13.21 5.24 6.89
C TYR A 31 -14.27 5.85 5.97
N ARG A 32 -14.11 7.14 5.62
CA ARG A 32 -15.05 7.90 4.78
C ARG A 32 -16.52 7.78 5.27
N GLY A 33 -16.72 7.59 6.58
CA GLY A 33 -18.05 7.43 7.19
C GLY A 33 -18.52 5.98 7.38
N TYR A 34 -17.85 4.99 6.80
CA TYR A 34 -18.15 3.57 6.99
C TYR A 34 -17.40 3.01 8.20
N SER A 35 -18.06 2.18 9.01
CA SER A 35 -17.41 1.46 10.13
C SER A 35 -16.32 0.52 9.60
N ILE A 36 -15.19 0.43 10.29
CA ILE A 36 -14.13 -0.50 9.90
C ILE A 36 -14.56 -1.96 10.05
N GLU A 37 -15.43 -2.25 11.01
CA GLU A 37 -15.99 -3.59 11.23
C GLU A 37 -16.83 -4.02 10.01
N ASP A 38 -17.72 -3.15 9.52
CA ASP A 38 -18.50 -3.40 8.30
C ASP A 38 -17.62 -3.61 7.07
N LEU A 39 -16.59 -2.76 6.91
CA LEU A 39 -15.65 -2.88 5.78
C LEU A 39 -14.84 -4.18 5.84
N ALA A 40 -14.38 -4.58 7.02
CA ALA A 40 -13.60 -5.81 7.18
C ALA A 40 -14.42 -7.08 6.93
N GLU A 41 -15.72 -7.06 7.25
CA GLU A 41 -16.61 -8.21 7.03
C GLU A 41 -17.12 -8.30 5.59
N ARG A 42 -17.31 -7.17 4.91
CA ARG A 42 -18.09 -7.10 3.66
C ARG A 42 -17.34 -6.58 2.44
N ALA A 43 -16.19 -5.95 2.61
CA ALA A 43 -15.43 -5.35 1.52
C ALA A 43 -14.08 -6.04 1.35
N THR A 44 -13.58 -6.02 0.12
CA THR A 44 -12.21 -6.43 -0.20
C THR A 44 -11.24 -5.27 0.01
N PHE A 45 -9.94 -5.60 0.13
CA PHE A 45 -8.90 -4.58 0.27
C PHE A 45 -8.93 -3.56 -0.86
N GLU A 46 -9.19 -4.00 -2.10
CA GLU A 46 -9.26 -3.13 -3.27
C GLU A 46 -10.42 -2.15 -3.19
N GLU A 47 -11.58 -2.56 -2.65
CA GLU A 47 -12.72 -1.67 -2.41
C GLU A 47 -12.39 -0.61 -1.36
N VAL A 48 -11.71 -0.99 -0.27
CA VAL A 48 -11.28 -0.07 0.78
C VAL A 48 -10.20 0.89 0.27
N ALA A 49 -9.23 0.40 -0.51
CA ALA A 49 -8.22 1.23 -1.15
C ALA A 49 -8.87 2.24 -2.11
N TRP A 50 -9.82 1.79 -2.94
CA TRP A 50 -10.60 2.66 -3.81
C TRP A 50 -11.36 3.72 -3.02
N LEU A 51 -12.07 3.33 -1.96
CA LEU A 51 -12.81 4.24 -1.08
C LEU A 51 -11.92 5.33 -0.47
N LEU A 52 -10.73 4.95 0.02
CA LEU A 52 -9.82 5.91 0.64
C LEU A 52 -9.28 6.91 -0.39
N LEU A 53 -8.95 6.45 -1.60
CA LEU A 53 -8.38 7.30 -2.66
C LEU A 53 -9.44 8.18 -3.34
N ARG A 54 -10.62 7.63 -3.64
CA ARG A 54 -11.65 8.26 -4.49
C ARG A 54 -12.87 8.76 -3.73
N GLY A 55 -13.03 8.37 -2.47
CA GLY A 55 -14.03 8.93 -1.56
C GLY A 55 -15.36 8.19 -1.49
N GLU A 56 -15.62 7.26 -2.40
CA GLU A 56 -16.83 6.43 -2.47
C GLU A 56 -16.46 4.98 -2.78
N LEU A 57 -17.33 4.02 -2.43
CA LEU A 57 -17.13 2.62 -2.81
C LEU A 57 -17.28 2.44 -4.33
N PRO A 58 -16.49 1.56 -4.97
CA PRO A 58 -16.59 1.34 -6.40
C PRO A 58 -17.88 0.59 -6.76
N THR A 59 -18.41 0.86 -7.95
CA THR A 59 -19.34 -0.05 -8.63
C THR A 59 -18.63 -1.34 -9.03
N SER A 60 -19.38 -2.40 -9.33
CA SER A 60 -18.80 -3.69 -9.74
C SER A 60 -17.89 -3.57 -10.97
N GLN A 61 -18.25 -2.74 -11.95
CA GLN A 61 -17.40 -2.51 -13.14
C GLN A 61 -16.11 -1.78 -12.76
N GLN A 62 -16.21 -0.70 -11.98
CA GLN A 62 -15.02 0.04 -11.51
C GLN A 62 -14.08 -0.83 -10.69
N LEU A 63 -14.62 -1.71 -9.84
CA LEU A 63 -13.83 -2.65 -9.07
C LEU A 63 -13.11 -3.66 -9.96
N SER A 64 -13.80 -4.20 -10.96
CA SER A 64 -13.19 -5.14 -11.93
C SER A 64 -12.06 -4.46 -12.71
N ASP A 65 -12.28 -3.24 -13.20
CA ASP A 65 -11.27 -2.48 -13.92
C ASP A 65 -10.08 -2.14 -13.02
N TYR A 66 -10.35 -1.80 -11.76
CA TYR A 66 -9.32 -1.49 -10.78
C TYR A 66 -8.46 -2.71 -10.42
N ARG A 67 -9.07 -3.88 -10.24
CA ARG A 67 -8.34 -5.14 -10.04
C ARG A 67 -7.44 -5.47 -11.23
N GLY A 68 -7.96 -5.41 -12.45
CA GLY A 68 -7.18 -5.63 -13.66
C GLY A 68 -6.01 -4.65 -13.79
N ARG A 69 -6.23 -3.38 -13.45
CA ARG A 69 -5.16 -2.38 -13.38
C ARG A 69 -4.10 -2.75 -12.34
N LEU A 70 -4.48 -3.06 -11.11
CA LEU A 70 -3.53 -3.44 -10.06
C LEU A 70 -2.75 -4.71 -10.43
N GLN A 71 -3.40 -5.70 -11.03
CA GLN A 71 -2.76 -6.91 -11.55
C GLN A 71 -1.65 -6.59 -12.56
N SER A 72 -1.95 -5.71 -13.53
CA SER A 72 -0.97 -5.28 -14.54
C SER A 72 0.25 -4.54 -13.98
N LEU A 73 0.16 -4.07 -12.73
CA LEU A 73 1.20 -3.28 -12.05
C LEU A 73 2.00 -4.11 -11.01
N ARG A 74 1.88 -5.43 -10.96
CA ARG A 74 2.56 -6.27 -9.94
C ARG A 74 4.03 -6.54 -10.24
N GLU A 75 4.43 -6.46 -11.50
CA GLU A 75 5.77 -6.83 -11.93
C GLU A 75 6.82 -5.83 -11.43
N LEU A 76 7.88 -6.35 -10.80
CA LEU A 76 9.01 -5.54 -10.37
C LEU A 76 9.99 -5.31 -11.54
N PRO A 77 10.43 -4.05 -11.78
CA PRO A 77 11.46 -3.77 -12.77
C PRO A 77 12.76 -4.53 -12.46
N ALA A 78 13.50 -4.92 -13.50
CA ALA A 78 14.77 -5.65 -13.33
C ALA A 78 15.78 -4.89 -12.46
N GLY A 79 15.84 -3.56 -12.58
CA GLY A 79 16.68 -2.72 -11.72
C GLY A 79 16.29 -2.78 -10.24
N LEU A 80 14.99 -2.84 -9.95
CA LEU A 80 14.50 -2.97 -8.57
C LEU A 80 14.80 -4.36 -8.01
N LYS A 81 14.59 -5.42 -8.79
CA LYS A 81 14.97 -6.80 -8.41
C LYS A 81 16.45 -6.87 -8.05
N ALA A 82 17.33 -6.30 -8.88
CA ALA A 82 18.77 -6.26 -8.62
C ALA A 82 19.11 -5.52 -7.31
N VAL A 83 18.45 -4.40 -7.01
CA VAL A 83 18.62 -3.69 -5.73
C VAL A 83 18.22 -4.56 -4.54
N LEU A 84 17.06 -5.23 -4.61
CA LEU A 84 16.57 -6.10 -3.54
C LEU A 84 17.51 -7.29 -3.30
N GLU A 85 18.12 -7.86 -4.34
CA GLU A 85 19.10 -8.95 -4.19
C GLU A 85 20.37 -8.54 -3.44
N GLN A 86 20.74 -7.25 -3.47
CA GLN A 86 21.92 -6.75 -2.75
C GLN A 86 21.67 -6.46 -1.27
N LEU A 87 20.41 -6.45 -0.82
CA LEU A 87 20.09 -6.23 0.58
C LEU A 87 20.31 -7.52 1.38
N PRO A 88 21.05 -7.48 2.50
CA PRO A 88 21.36 -8.70 3.25
C PRO A 88 20.11 -9.31 3.88
N ASP A 89 20.17 -10.61 4.18
CA ASP A 89 19.14 -11.36 4.92
C ASP A 89 18.87 -10.82 6.33
N THR A 90 19.88 -10.21 6.95
CA THR A 90 19.82 -9.54 8.25
C THR A 90 19.11 -8.18 8.20
N ALA A 91 18.77 -7.66 7.03
CA ALA A 91 18.07 -6.39 6.91
C ALA A 91 16.67 -6.47 7.54
N HIS A 92 16.27 -5.42 8.26
CA HIS A 92 14.91 -5.34 8.77
C HIS A 92 13.93 -5.19 7.59
N PRO A 93 12.82 -5.94 7.52
CA PRO A 93 11.88 -5.87 6.38
C PRO A 93 11.38 -4.45 6.05
N MET A 94 11.25 -3.58 7.06
CA MET A 94 10.91 -2.17 6.84
C MET A 94 12.01 -1.38 6.10
N ASP A 95 13.29 -1.69 6.33
CA ASP A 95 14.39 -1.06 5.59
C ASP A 95 14.41 -1.51 4.13
N VAL A 96 14.02 -2.76 3.88
CA VAL A 96 13.85 -3.33 2.53
C VAL A 96 12.75 -2.58 1.79
N LEU A 97 11.56 -2.46 2.39
CA LEU A 97 10.44 -1.75 1.77
C LEU A 97 10.74 -0.26 1.57
N ARG A 98 11.40 0.40 2.52
CA ARG A 98 11.87 1.79 2.37
C ARG A 98 12.81 1.93 1.18
N THR A 99 13.81 1.06 1.08
CA THR A 99 14.83 1.11 0.03
C THR A 99 14.23 0.77 -1.32
N GLY A 100 13.37 -0.24 -1.40
CA GLY A 100 12.66 -0.64 -2.61
C GLY A 100 11.74 0.46 -3.13
N CYS A 101 10.97 1.11 -2.26
CA CYS A 101 10.14 2.27 -2.61
C CYS A 101 10.98 3.43 -3.16
N SER A 102 12.10 3.76 -2.49
CA SER A 102 13.02 4.81 -2.96
C SER A 102 13.62 4.49 -4.32
N ALA A 103 14.11 3.26 -4.51
CA ALA A 103 14.67 2.79 -5.78
C ALA A 103 13.61 2.80 -6.90
N LEU A 104 12.37 2.40 -6.61
CA LEU A 104 11.28 2.46 -7.56
C LEU A 104 11.00 3.91 -7.98
N GLY A 105 11.01 4.87 -7.05
CA GLY A 105 10.87 6.29 -7.38
C GLY A 105 12.00 6.85 -8.27
N CYS A 106 13.20 6.28 -8.22
CA CYS A 106 14.28 6.62 -9.16
C CYS A 106 14.08 5.98 -10.55
N LEU A 107 13.51 4.77 -10.61
CA LEU A 107 13.29 4.02 -11.84
C LEU A 107 12.03 4.50 -12.59
N GLU A 108 10.99 4.85 -11.84
CA GLU A 108 9.67 5.27 -12.30
C GLU A 108 9.30 6.61 -11.63
N PRO A 109 9.95 7.72 -12.02
CA PRO A 109 9.75 9.00 -11.38
C PRO A 109 8.33 9.54 -11.57
N GLU A 110 7.77 10.10 -10.50
CA GLU A 110 6.51 10.84 -10.57
C GLU A 110 6.69 12.08 -11.45
N SER A 111 5.76 12.26 -12.38
CA SER A 111 5.76 13.38 -13.32
C SER A 111 4.54 14.27 -13.10
N ALA A 112 4.60 15.53 -13.54
CA ALA A 112 3.43 16.42 -13.53
C ALA A 112 2.25 15.90 -14.38
N THR A 113 2.50 14.93 -15.26
CA THR A 113 1.49 14.27 -16.09
C THR A 113 0.98 12.94 -15.51
N SER A 114 1.57 12.47 -14.41
CA SER A 114 1.13 11.25 -13.75
C SER A 114 -0.29 11.47 -13.22
N GLY A 115 -1.18 10.49 -13.44
CA GLY A 115 -2.53 10.54 -12.90
C GLY A 115 -2.49 10.62 -11.37
N THR A 116 -3.49 11.27 -10.77
CA THR A 116 -3.57 11.55 -9.32
C THR A 116 -3.33 10.33 -8.43
N PHE A 117 -3.64 9.13 -8.92
CA PHE A 117 -3.52 7.88 -8.16
C PHE A 117 -2.57 6.86 -8.79
N ASP A 118 -1.90 7.18 -9.91
CA ASP A 118 -1.10 6.21 -10.66
C ASP A 118 0.06 5.66 -9.83
N VAL A 119 0.78 6.55 -9.15
CA VAL A 119 1.90 6.18 -8.27
C VAL A 119 1.42 5.34 -7.09
N VAL A 120 0.25 5.68 -6.53
CA VAL A 120 -0.32 4.94 -5.40
C VAL A 120 -0.73 3.53 -5.82
N ASP A 121 -1.42 3.39 -6.95
CA ASP A 121 -1.80 2.09 -7.50
C ASP A 121 -0.55 1.24 -7.78
N ARG A 122 0.50 1.84 -8.33
CA ARG A 122 1.79 1.18 -8.57
C ARG A 122 2.44 0.69 -7.28
N LEU A 123 2.44 1.51 -6.24
CA LEU A 123 2.99 1.12 -4.93
C LEU A 123 2.17 0.00 -4.28
N LEU A 124 0.84 0.10 -4.28
CA LEU A 124 -0.05 -0.92 -3.73
C LEU A 124 0.15 -2.28 -4.42
N ALA A 125 0.33 -2.29 -5.73
CA ALA A 125 0.54 -3.51 -6.50
C ALA A 125 1.93 -4.13 -6.30
N THR A 126 2.96 -3.32 -6.06
CA THR A 126 4.36 -3.81 -6.01
C THR A 126 4.88 -4.11 -4.61
N PHE A 127 4.36 -3.49 -3.55
CA PHE A 127 4.83 -3.72 -2.18
C PHE A 127 4.83 -5.20 -1.75
N PRO A 128 3.77 -6.00 -2.03
CA PRO A 128 3.78 -7.44 -1.75
C PRO A 128 4.94 -8.15 -2.47
N SER A 129 5.11 -7.87 -3.77
CA SER A 129 6.16 -8.43 -4.60
C SER A 129 7.56 -8.05 -4.09
N MET A 130 7.78 -6.80 -3.67
CA MET A 130 9.08 -6.35 -3.14
C MET A 130 9.50 -7.16 -1.92
N LEU A 131 8.57 -7.35 -0.98
CA LEU A 131 8.83 -8.06 0.27
C LEU A 131 9.10 -9.55 0.04
N ALA A 132 8.20 -10.21 -0.71
CA ALA A 132 8.32 -11.64 -0.99
C ALA A 132 9.57 -11.95 -1.81
N TYR A 133 9.85 -11.15 -2.85
CA TYR A 133 11.01 -11.35 -3.71
C TYR A 133 12.33 -11.26 -2.94
N TRP A 134 12.49 -10.22 -2.11
CA TRP A 134 13.67 -10.11 -1.24
C TRP A 134 13.76 -11.29 -0.27
N HIS A 135 12.67 -11.63 0.42
CA HIS A 135 12.66 -12.71 1.41
C HIS A 135 13.09 -14.05 0.79
N TRP A 136 12.54 -14.43 -0.37
CA TRP A 136 12.90 -15.68 -1.03
C TRP A 136 14.31 -15.68 -1.63
N SER A 137 14.74 -14.54 -2.18
CA SER A 137 16.11 -14.39 -2.68
C SER A 137 17.13 -14.59 -1.56
N GLN A 138 16.88 -14.02 -0.38
CA GLN A 138 17.83 -14.10 0.74
C GLN A 138 17.75 -15.44 1.50
N THR A 139 16.55 -15.97 1.75
CA THR A 139 16.40 -17.19 2.56
C THR A 139 16.59 -18.49 1.79
N LYS A 140 16.25 -18.50 0.49
CA LYS A 140 16.27 -19.70 -0.35
C LYS A 140 17.13 -19.57 -1.60
N SER A 141 17.80 -18.43 -1.82
CA SER A 141 18.53 -18.14 -3.06
C SER A 141 17.65 -18.34 -4.31
N LEU A 142 16.34 -18.06 -4.18
CA LEU A 142 15.35 -18.28 -5.21
C LEU A 142 14.85 -16.95 -5.76
N ARG A 143 14.95 -16.78 -7.08
CA ARG A 143 14.30 -15.69 -7.81
C ARG A 143 12.89 -16.14 -8.17
N ILE A 144 11.90 -15.64 -7.44
CA ILE A 144 10.50 -15.93 -7.73
C ILE A 144 10.00 -15.09 -8.91
N ASP A 145 9.01 -15.62 -9.62
CA ASP A 145 8.18 -14.81 -10.51
C ASP A 145 7.26 -13.94 -9.64
N THR A 146 7.11 -12.68 -10.02
CA THR A 146 6.25 -11.71 -9.34
C THR A 146 4.91 -11.55 -10.04
N HIS A 147 4.67 -12.33 -11.10
CA HIS A 147 3.40 -12.41 -11.79
C HIS A 147 2.46 -13.41 -11.09
N SER A 148 1.18 -13.07 -10.99
CA SER A 148 0.13 -13.93 -10.46
C SER A 148 -1.21 -13.56 -11.08
N GLU A 149 -2.02 -14.59 -11.37
CA GLU A 149 -3.41 -14.46 -11.85
C GLU A 149 -4.42 -14.22 -10.72
N GLU A 150 -3.96 -14.13 -9.46
CA GLU A 150 -4.84 -13.91 -8.31
C GLU A 150 -5.57 -12.57 -8.41
N ASP A 151 -6.88 -12.56 -8.13
CA ASP A 151 -7.68 -11.36 -8.35
C ASP A 151 -7.36 -10.22 -7.38
N SER A 152 -6.92 -10.56 -6.18
CA SER A 152 -6.69 -9.62 -5.07
C SER A 152 -5.22 -9.50 -4.69
N ILE A 153 -4.86 -8.38 -4.07
CA ILE A 153 -3.54 -8.13 -3.46
C ILE A 153 -3.28 -9.16 -2.35
N ALA A 154 -4.30 -9.52 -1.57
CA ALA A 154 -4.16 -10.52 -0.52
C ALA A 154 -3.87 -11.91 -1.09
N GLY A 155 -4.61 -12.33 -2.12
CA GLY A 155 -4.36 -13.59 -2.84
C GLY A 155 -2.98 -13.60 -3.48
N HIS A 156 -2.61 -12.52 -4.18
CA HIS A 156 -1.28 -12.33 -4.75
C HIS A 156 -0.17 -12.48 -3.71
N PHE A 157 -0.29 -11.82 -2.56
CA PHE A 157 0.71 -11.91 -1.49
C PHE A 157 0.89 -13.34 -0.95
N LEU A 158 -0.19 -14.12 -0.83
CA LEU A 158 -0.13 -15.50 -0.37
C LEU A 158 0.35 -16.48 -1.45
N HIS A 159 0.22 -16.12 -2.72
CA HIS A 159 0.69 -16.92 -3.86
C HIS A 159 2.21 -16.87 -4.04
N LEU A 160 2.82 -15.70 -3.79
CA LEU A 160 4.26 -15.43 -3.93
C LEU A 160 5.13 -16.23 -2.94
#